data_AF-A0A3D6EI11-F1
#
_entry.id   AF-A0A3D6EI11-F1
#
_cell.length_a   1.000
_cell.length_b   1.000
_cell.length_c   1.000
_cell.angle_alpha   90.00
_cell.angle_beta   90.00
_cell.angle_gamma   90.00
#
_symmetry.space_group_name_H-M   'P 1'
#
loop_
_entity.id
_entity.type
_entity.pdbx_description
1 polymer ?
#
loop_
_entity_poly.entity_id
_entity_poly.type
_entity_poly.pdbx_seq_one_letter_code
_entity_poly.pdbx_strand_id
1 'polypeptide(L)'
;MRAHLILKDGTIFRGRAPLGFGGGGEAVFTTAMAGYQEILTDPSFAGQMVCMTFPEQGIYGIHADLNEGTRPWATGLLCRRLSFAPDHHRCEGDLAGWLKRHHIPVMTDLDTRALTQHLR
;
A
#
# COMPACT_ATOMS: atom_id res chain seq x y z
N MET A 1 -6.18 -1.19 14.03
CA MET A 1 -6.68 0.04 14.70
C MET A 1 -7.47 0.87 13.71
N ARG A 2 -8.31 1.82 14.14
CA ARG A 2 -8.99 2.76 13.21
C ARG A 2 -7.96 3.70 12.58
N ALA A 3 -8.16 4.07 11.32
CA ALA A 3 -7.30 5.01 10.61
C ALA A 3 -8.11 5.95 9.70
N HIS A 4 -7.56 7.14 9.45
CA HIS A 4 -8.13 8.16 8.58
C HIS A 4 -7.10 8.62 7.56
N LEU A 5 -7.50 8.68 6.29
CA LEU A 5 -6.76 9.36 5.23
C LEU A 5 -7.46 10.70 5.04
N ILE A 6 -6.75 11.78 5.32
CA ILE A 6 -7.26 13.14 5.25
C ILE A 6 -6.59 13.80 4.06
N LEU A 7 -7.38 14.18 3.07
CA LEU A 7 -6.90 14.87 1.88
C LEU A 7 -6.86 16.38 2.11
N LYS A 8 -6.09 17.08 1.27
CA LYS A 8 -5.85 18.53 1.38
C LYS A 8 -7.14 19.37 1.31
N ASP A 9 -8.14 18.88 0.58
CA ASP A 9 -9.45 19.50 0.42
C ASP A 9 -10.39 19.29 1.63
N GLY A 10 -9.95 18.53 2.63
CA GLY A 10 -10.74 18.18 3.81
C GLY A 10 -11.55 16.88 3.66
N THR A 11 -11.49 16.20 2.51
CA THR A 11 -12.14 14.90 2.33
C THR A 11 -11.48 13.85 3.24
N ILE A 12 -12.30 13.06 3.95
CA ILE A 12 -11.84 12.05 4.90
C ILE A 12 -12.30 10.67 4.46
N PHE A 13 -11.33 9.79 4.22
CA PHE A 13 -11.58 8.36 4.06
C PHE A 13 -11.29 7.61 5.36
N ARG A 14 -12.19 6.69 5.72
CA ARG A 14 -12.07 5.86 6.92
C ARG A 14 -11.62 4.46 6.54
N GLY A 15 -10.72 3.91 7.34
CA GLY A 15 -10.20 2.55 7.15
C GLY A 15 -9.59 2.00 8.43
N ARG A 16 -8.70 1.02 8.28
CA ARG A 16 -7.95 0.41 9.37
C ARG A 16 -6.45 0.50 9.10
N ALA A 17 -5.67 0.77 10.13
CA ALA A 17 -4.22 0.63 10.10
C ALA A 17 -3.86 -0.65 10.88
N PRO A 18 -3.53 -1.77 10.22
CA PRO A 18 -3.14 -2.99 10.90
C PRO A 18 -1.79 -2.86 11.60
N LEU A 19 -0.89 -2.01 11.10
CA LEU A 19 0.46 -1.83 11.66
C LEU A 19 0.55 -0.77 12.76
N GLY A 20 -0.47 0.08 12.92
CA GLY A 20 -0.60 1.00 14.06
C GLY A 20 0.22 2.29 13.99
N PHE A 21 0.93 2.55 12.90
CA PHE A 21 1.64 3.82 12.65
C PHE A 21 1.13 4.50 11.37
N GLY A 22 1.36 5.82 11.29
CA GLY A 22 0.87 6.68 10.21
C GLY A 22 2.01 7.38 9.45
N GLY A 23 1.63 8.11 8.41
CA GLY A 23 2.55 8.88 7.57
C GLY A 23 1.78 9.81 6.64
N GLY A 24 2.49 10.43 5.71
CA GLY A 24 1.91 11.36 4.73
C GLY A 24 2.66 11.32 3.40
N GLY A 25 2.05 11.91 2.39
CA GLY A 25 2.58 11.98 1.04
C GLY A 25 1.51 12.46 0.07
N GLU A 26 1.89 12.61 -1.18
CA GLU A 26 0.94 12.81 -2.27
C GLU A 26 0.14 11.52 -2.49
N ALA A 27 -1.19 11.60 -2.41
CA ALA A 27 -2.04 10.43 -2.67
C ALA A 27 -2.17 10.23 -4.19
N VAL A 28 -1.68 9.09 -4.68
CA VAL A 28 -1.78 8.67 -6.08
C VAL A 28 -2.52 7.35 -6.18
N PHE A 29 -2.97 6.97 -7.38
CA PHE A 29 -3.55 5.65 -7.60
C PHE A 29 -2.93 4.97 -8.82
N THR A 30 -2.94 3.65 -8.81
CA THR A 30 -2.55 2.82 -9.95
C THR A 30 -3.60 1.78 -10.26
N THR A 31 -3.81 1.53 -11.56
CA THR A 31 -4.72 0.49 -12.08
C THR A 31 -4.07 -0.88 -12.19
N ALA A 32 -2.80 -1.01 -11.80
CA ALA A 32 -2.10 -2.29 -11.79
C ALA A 32 -2.84 -3.31 -10.91
N MET A 33 -3.05 -4.51 -11.46
CA MET A 33 -3.71 -5.61 -10.76
C MET A 33 -2.74 -6.49 -9.96
N ALA A 34 -1.45 -6.39 -10.26
CA ALA A 34 -0.35 -7.10 -9.61
C ALA A 34 0.86 -6.17 -9.53
N GLY A 35 1.94 -6.64 -8.90
CA GLY A 35 3.20 -5.89 -8.84
C GLY A 35 3.26 -4.86 -7.71
N TYR A 36 2.59 -5.11 -6.57
CA TYR A 36 2.59 -4.14 -5.47
C TYR A 36 4.00 -3.92 -4.90
N GLN A 37 4.87 -4.92 -4.95
CA GLN A 37 6.21 -4.82 -4.39
C GLN A 37 7.11 -3.97 -5.30
N GLU A 38 7.05 -4.24 -6.60
CA GLU A 38 7.69 -3.47 -7.67
C GLU A 38 7.28 -1.99 -7.55
N ILE A 39 5.97 -1.72 -7.44
CA ILE A 39 5.44 -0.36 -7.27
C ILE A 39 5.93 0.29 -5.97
N LEU A 40 5.90 -0.41 -4.84
CA LEU A 40 6.36 0.14 -3.56
C LEU A 40 7.86 0.45 -3.56
N THR A 41 8.65 -0.26 -4.37
CA THR A 41 10.11 -0.13 -4.46
C THR A 41 10.61 0.64 -5.66
N ASP A 42 9.74 1.10 -6.55
CA ASP A 42 10.11 1.98 -7.66
C ASP A 42 10.41 3.41 -7.14
N PRO A 43 11.62 3.97 -7.41
CA PRO A 43 11.99 5.34 -7.05
C PRO A 43 11.03 6.44 -7.51
N SER A 44 10.23 6.20 -8.56
CA SER A 44 9.25 7.16 -9.07
C SER A 44 8.16 7.52 -8.06
N PHE A 45 7.86 6.62 -7.10
CA PHE A 45 6.86 6.84 -6.05
C PHE A 45 7.40 7.53 -4.79
N ALA A 46 8.61 8.09 -4.84
CA ALA A 46 9.19 8.82 -3.72
C ALA A 46 8.27 9.96 -3.23
N GLY A 47 7.89 9.93 -1.95
CA GLY A 47 7.00 10.93 -1.36
C GLY A 47 5.51 10.68 -1.59
N GLN A 48 5.14 9.56 -2.21
CA GLN A 48 3.76 9.26 -2.61
C GLN A 48 3.16 8.11 -1.79
N MET A 49 1.88 8.26 -1.41
CA MET A 49 1.05 7.19 -0.86
C MET A 49 0.27 6.54 -1.99
N VAL A 50 0.51 5.26 -2.25
CA VAL A 50 -0.02 4.59 -3.43
C VAL A 50 -1.31 3.85 -3.11
N CYS A 51 -2.40 4.24 -3.78
CA CYS A 51 -3.67 3.53 -3.79
C CYS A 51 -3.71 2.47 -4.88
N MET A 52 -3.74 1.20 -4.47
CA MET A 52 -3.97 0.07 -5.38
C MET A 52 -5.47 -0.05 -5.67
N THR A 53 -5.88 0.05 -6.94
CA THR A 53 -7.30 -0.14 -7.28
C THR A 53 -7.71 -1.59 -7.17
N PHE A 54 -6.80 -2.54 -7.42
CA PHE A 54 -7.09 -3.95 -7.19
C PHE A 54 -7.28 -4.22 -5.69
N PRO A 55 -8.37 -4.90 -5.29
CA PRO A 55 -8.82 -4.85 -3.91
C PRO A 55 -7.90 -5.58 -2.92
N GLU A 56 -7.18 -6.62 -3.34
CA GLU A 56 -6.42 -7.47 -2.42
C GLU A 56 -4.92 -7.44 -2.70
N GLN A 57 -4.15 -7.03 -1.70
CA GLN A 57 -2.70 -6.87 -1.79
C GLN A 57 -1.99 -7.84 -0.85
N GLY A 58 -0.79 -8.28 -1.20
CA GLY A 58 -0.01 -9.22 -0.39
C GLY A 58 -0.29 -10.70 -0.69
N ILE A 59 -1.05 -11.04 -1.74
CA ILE A 59 -1.44 -12.44 -2.02
C ILE A 59 -0.26 -13.37 -2.31
N TYR A 60 0.82 -12.85 -2.89
CA TYR A 60 2.04 -13.62 -3.19
C TYR A 60 3.19 -13.36 -2.20
N GLY A 61 2.96 -12.58 -1.15
CA GLY A 61 3.98 -12.23 -0.17
C GLY A 61 5.05 -11.30 -0.73
N ILE A 62 6.30 -11.51 -0.34
CA ILE A 62 7.46 -10.76 -0.80
C ILE A 62 8.45 -11.70 -1.45
N HIS A 63 9.03 -11.28 -2.57
CA HIS A 63 10.14 -11.97 -3.22
C HIS A 63 11.31 -11.01 -3.43
N ALA A 64 12.52 -11.34 -2.99
CA ALA A 64 13.65 -10.40 -3.08
C ALA A 64 13.98 -9.94 -4.51
N ASP A 65 13.66 -10.76 -5.52
CA ASP A 65 13.89 -10.52 -6.95
C ASP A 65 12.92 -9.52 -7.61
N LEU A 66 11.82 -9.17 -6.94
CA LEU A 66 10.81 -8.22 -7.44
C LEU A 66 11.02 -6.77 -6.96
N ASN A 67 12.15 -6.48 -6.32
CA ASN A 67 12.47 -5.11 -5.93
C ASN A 67 13.02 -4.31 -7.12
N GLU A 68 12.31 -3.26 -7.54
CA GLU A 68 12.80 -2.30 -8.55
C GLU A 68 13.80 -1.29 -7.98
N GLY A 69 13.86 -1.19 -6.64
CA GLY A 69 14.78 -0.31 -5.93
C GLY A 69 15.37 -0.97 -4.68
N THR A 70 16.40 -0.34 -4.12
CA THR A 70 17.11 -0.85 -2.94
C THR A 70 16.30 -0.80 -1.65
N ARG A 71 15.14 -0.13 -1.66
CA ARG A 71 14.23 0.07 -0.53
C ARG A 71 12.83 0.42 -1.06
N PRO A 72 11.77 0.37 -0.22
CA PRO A 72 10.53 1.06 -0.54
C PRO A 72 10.76 2.57 -0.67
N TRP A 73 10.22 3.16 -1.73
CA TRP A 73 10.21 4.60 -1.99
C TRP A 73 8.84 5.23 -1.73
N ALA A 74 7.77 4.48 -1.96
CA ALA A 74 6.42 4.88 -1.57
C ALA A 74 6.34 5.11 -0.05
N THR A 75 5.66 6.19 0.36
CA THR A 75 5.51 6.58 1.77
C THR A 75 4.32 5.92 2.45
N GLY A 76 3.49 5.18 1.71
CA GLY A 76 2.39 4.42 2.27
C GLY A 76 1.66 3.58 1.24
N LEU A 77 1.02 2.50 1.71
CA LEU A 77 0.13 1.66 0.92
C LEU A 77 -1.33 1.93 1.30
N LEU A 78 -2.17 2.19 0.32
CA LEU A 78 -3.62 2.36 0.50
C LEU A 78 -4.31 1.23 -0.28
N CYS A 79 -5.05 0.36 0.41
CA CYS A 79 -5.71 -0.77 -0.23
C CYS A 79 -7.05 -1.11 0.41
N ARG A 80 -7.85 -1.93 -0.29
CA ARG A 80 -9.12 -2.43 0.25
C ARG A 80 -8.88 -3.58 1.23
N ARG A 81 -8.00 -4.53 0.91
CA ARG A 81 -7.66 -5.71 1.72
C ARG A 81 -6.14 -5.95 1.68
N LEU A 82 -5.63 -6.45 2.80
CA LEU A 82 -4.26 -6.94 2.95
C LEU A 82 -4.32 -8.42 3.31
N SER A 83 -3.64 -9.27 2.54
CA SER A 83 -3.48 -10.68 2.86
C SER A 83 -2.44 -10.86 3.97
N PHE A 84 -2.79 -11.68 4.97
CA PHE A 84 -1.89 -12.08 6.06
C PHE A 84 -1.38 -13.52 5.91
N ALA A 85 -1.88 -14.23 4.90
CA ALA A 85 -1.52 -15.60 4.59
C ALA A 85 -1.22 -15.67 3.08
N PRO A 86 -0.07 -15.15 2.64
CA PRO A 86 0.35 -15.29 1.25
C PRO A 86 0.55 -16.78 0.90
N ASP A 87 0.19 -17.16 -0.31
CA ASP A 87 0.40 -18.51 -0.82
C ASP A 87 1.04 -18.44 -2.21
N HIS A 88 2.37 -18.56 -2.22
CA HIS A 88 3.14 -18.59 -3.44
C HIS A 88 4.47 -19.32 -3.19
N HIS A 89 4.88 -20.19 -4.12
CA HIS A 89 6.07 -21.04 -3.97
C HIS A 89 7.39 -20.28 -3.74
N ARG A 90 7.46 -19.01 -4.14
CA ARG A 90 8.62 -18.12 -3.93
C ARG A 90 8.48 -17.17 -2.72
N CYS A 91 7.38 -17.23 -1.97
CA CYS A 91 7.12 -16.31 -0.87
C CYS A 91 8.19 -16.43 0.23
N GLU A 92 8.93 -15.35 0.47
CA GLU A 92 9.97 -15.26 1.52
C GLU A 92 9.45 -14.60 2.81
N GLY A 93 8.22 -14.07 2.78
CA GLY A 93 7.56 -13.44 3.92
C GLY A 93 6.31 -12.69 3.51
N ASP A 94 5.52 -12.24 4.49
CA ASP A 94 4.29 -11.52 4.24
C ASP A 94 4.51 -10.01 4.04
N LEU A 95 3.61 -9.39 3.27
CA LEU A 95 3.65 -7.97 2.97
C LEU A 95 3.51 -7.10 4.23
N ALA A 96 2.69 -7.50 5.21
CA ALA A 96 2.47 -6.72 6.42
C ALA A 96 3.75 -6.64 7.27
N GLY A 97 4.45 -7.76 7.42
CA GLY A 97 5.74 -7.86 8.09
C GLY A 97 6.82 -7.05 7.38
N TRP A 98 6.85 -7.08 6.04
CA TRP A 98 7.78 -6.28 5.25
C TRP A 98 7.55 -4.78 5.39
N LEU A 99 6.29 -4.33 5.26
CA LEU A 99 5.90 -2.94 5.49
C LEU A 99 6.27 -2.48 6.91
N LYS A 100 6.06 -3.34 7.91
CA LYS A 100 6.45 -3.06 9.30
C LYS A 100 7.96 -2.90 9.47
N ARG A 101 8.77 -3.78 8.86
CA ARG A 101 10.25 -3.69 8.91
C ARG A 101 10.75 -2.38 8.29
N HIS A 102 10.13 -1.93 7.21
CA HIS A 102 10.50 -0.70 6.52
C HIS A 102 9.79 0.56 7.03
N HIS A 103 8.97 0.45 8.09
CA HIS A 103 8.16 1.56 8.62
C HIS A 103 7.27 2.25 7.58
N ILE A 104 6.70 1.47 6.65
CA ILE A 104 5.74 1.97 5.64
C ILE A 104 4.31 1.76 6.14
N PRO A 105 3.54 2.85 6.38
CA PRO A 105 2.18 2.74 6.86
C PRO A 105 1.29 2.10 5.79
N VAL A 106 0.31 1.33 6.23
CA VAL A 106 -0.72 0.77 5.36
C VAL A 106 -2.11 1.05 5.93
N MET A 107 -3.01 1.51 5.06
CA MET A 107 -4.43 1.60 5.34
C MET A 107 -5.17 0.53 4.55
N THR A 108 -5.96 -0.28 5.25
CA THR A 108 -6.89 -1.28 4.71
C THR A 108 -8.33 -0.82 4.89
N ASP A 109 -9.28 -1.56 4.29
CA ASP A 109 -10.71 -1.30 4.34
C ASP A 109 -11.13 0.06 3.79
N LEU A 110 -10.23 0.66 3.02
CA LEU A 110 -10.46 1.87 2.27
C LEU A 110 -11.39 1.59 1.10
N ASP A 111 -12.33 2.49 0.82
CA ASP A 111 -13.03 2.50 -0.47
C ASP A 111 -12.10 3.07 -1.54
N THR A 112 -11.25 2.19 -2.09
CA THR A 112 -10.24 2.57 -3.09
C THR A 112 -10.89 3.10 -4.36
N ARG A 113 -12.10 2.65 -4.71
CA ARG A 113 -12.84 3.16 -5.87
C ARG A 113 -13.32 4.60 -5.65
N ALA A 114 -13.82 4.92 -4.47
CA ALA A 114 -14.20 6.29 -4.13
C ALA A 114 -12.97 7.21 -4.09
N LEU A 115 -11.85 6.74 -3.51
CA LEU A 115 -10.60 7.51 -3.53
C LEU A 115 -10.10 7.76 -4.96
N THR A 116 -10.02 6.73 -5.80
CA THR A 116 -9.58 6.88 -7.19
C THR A 116 -10.46 7.84 -7.99
N GLN A 117 -11.78 7.82 -7.80
CA GLN A 117 -12.68 8.79 -8.44
C GLN A 117 -12.43 10.22 -7.96
N HIS A 118 -12.07 10.39 -6.69
CA HIS A 118 -11.78 11.69 -6.11
C HIS A 118 -10.44 12.27 -6.57
N LEU A 119 -9.44 11.41 -6.80
CA LEU A 119 -8.10 11.81 -7.27
C LEU A 119 -8.03 12.08 -8.79
N ARG A 120 -9.08 11.77 -9.56
CA ARG A 120 -9.12 11.91 -11.02
C ARG A 120 -9.74 13.24 -11.42
#